data_AF-A0A966PNU2-F1
#
_entry.id   AF-A0A966PNU2-F1
#
_cell.length_a   1.000
_cell.length_b   1.000
_cell.length_c   1.000
_cell.angle_alpha   90.00
_cell.angle_beta   90.00
_cell.angle_gamma   90.00
#
_symmetry.space_group_name_H-M   'P 1'
#
loop_
_entity.id
_entity.type
_entity.pdbx_description
1 polymer ?
#
loop_
_entity_poly.entity_id
_entity_poly.type
_entity_poly.pdbx_seq_one_letter_code
_entity_poly.pdbx_strand_id
1 'polypeptide(L)'
;MGDIMRVARETSRVLQPTNMDILHHGYEGDLTAKHRRNLPLLLAELKVHPEKINLWNHLGRVHLALGRPDLAEQAWRTGIERIERVGPLTRFDVHVYGSLADYLIASGRDAQAILDRGRELDPTFKTFIWLQVRQHMQRGEFEAALAGADELLAIGRDGTADDGTAYNLDMFDAWPLAAMIDCLFELMRFDEVRSEIDHDRKVVANGSRRDKQLDVCDAFDAWQAERNGATHETLRSPIPLADVAFIIPVRVETADRLANVLALTRHITATYDCRVVLGCEQPEALRALVPASVEVIGVDGHPDHAFHATRVLNDVSRHVDAPVRIHCDTDTLIPIDQMLAAIDRVRRGDADVVLPFSFGIGVPQTERDQFARGDL
;
A
#
# COMPACT_ATOMS: atom_id res chain seq x y z
N MET A 1 -16.03 29.94 -16.59
CA MET A 1 -17.18 30.61 -15.94
C MET A 1 -17.32 32.11 -16.27
N GLY A 2 -16.24 32.83 -16.64
CA GLY A 2 -16.26 34.29 -16.81
C GLY A 2 -17.16 34.84 -17.93
N ASP A 3 -17.21 34.20 -19.10
CA ASP A 3 -17.96 34.75 -20.24
C ASP A 3 -19.47 34.64 -20.13
N ILE A 4 -20.00 33.54 -19.57
CA ILE A 4 -21.46 33.36 -19.49
C ILE A 4 -22.10 34.33 -18.48
N MET A 5 -21.42 34.57 -17.35
CA MET A 5 -21.88 35.52 -16.34
C MET A 5 -21.63 36.98 -16.75
N ARG A 6 -20.62 37.22 -17.60
CA ARG A 6 -20.41 38.52 -18.24
C ARG A 6 -21.54 38.83 -19.23
N VAL A 7 -21.84 37.91 -20.15
CA VAL A 7 -22.94 38.05 -21.12
C VAL A 7 -24.28 38.19 -20.41
N ALA A 8 -24.53 37.42 -19.35
CA ALA A 8 -25.76 37.54 -18.53
C ALA A 8 -25.94 38.95 -17.95
N ARG A 9 -24.85 39.55 -17.42
CA ARG A 9 -24.85 40.93 -16.90
C ARG A 9 -25.00 41.98 -17.99
N GLU A 10 -24.24 41.85 -19.08
CA GLU A 10 -24.27 42.79 -20.22
C GLU A 10 -25.63 42.79 -20.95
N THR A 11 -26.33 41.65 -20.94
CA THR A 11 -27.63 41.49 -21.63
C THR A 11 -28.84 41.55 -20.69
N SER A 12 -28.63 41.84 -19.40
CA SER A 12 -29.67 41.83 -18.35
C SER A 12 -30.49 40.53 -18.33
N ARG A 13 -29.85 39.40 -18.66
CA ARG A 13 -30.51 38.09 -18.67
C ARG A 13 -30.25 37.39 -17.34
N VAL A 14 -31.33 37.04 -16.65
CA VAL A 14 -31.30 36.30 -15.39
C VAL A 14 -31.54 34.83 -15.69
N LEU A 15 -30.70 33.94 -15.14
CA LEU A 15 -30.99 32.50 -15.12
C LEU A 15 -32.17 32.28 -14.18
N GLN A 16 -33.33 31.93 -14.74
CA GLN A 16 -34.49 31.54 -13.96
C GLN A 16 -34.29 30.10 -13.47
N PRO A 17 -34.42 29.83 -12.15
CA PRO A 17 -34.45 28.47 -11.66
C PRO A 17 -35.58 27.71 -12.35
N THR A 18 -35.30 26.50 -12.83
CA THR A 18 -36.31 25.60 -13.37
C THR A 18 -36.32 24.34 -12.53
N ASN A 19 -37.49 23.71 -12.43
CA ASN A 19 -37.69 22.43 -11.76
C ASN A 19 -37.34 21.23 -12.67
N MET A 20 -36.46 21.44 -13.65
CA MET A 20 -35.97 20.42 -14.56
C MET A 20 -34.46 20.28 -14.43
N ASP A 21 -34.01 19.06 -14.14
CA ASP A 21 -32.61 18.69 -14.17
C ASP A 21 -32.31 17.90 -15.44
N ILE A 22 -31.22 18.24 -16.13
CA ILE A 22 -30.68 17.44 -17.22
C ILE A 22 -29.55 16.59 -16.65
N LEU A 23 -29.83 15.31 -16.41
CA LEU A 23 -28.82 14.33 -16.01
C LEU A 23 -28.02 13.90 -17.25
N HIS A 24 -26.72 14.18 -17.26
CA HIS A 24 -25.83 13.80 -18.35
C HIS A 24 -25.00 12.56 -17.99
N HIS A 25 -25.47 11.38 -18.40
CA HIS A 25 -24.77 10.10 -18.20
C HIS A 25 -23.58 9.87 -19.17
N GLY A 26 -23.14 10.88 -19.94
CA GLY A 26 -22.25 10.72 -21.10
C GLY A 26 -20.74 10.63 -20.82
N TYR A 27 -20.34 10.44 -19.55
CA TYR A 27 -18.94 10.30 -19.14
C TYR A 27 -18.65 9.01 -18.36
N GLU A 28 -19.66 8.15 -18.16
CA GLU A 28 -19.52 6.86 -17.50
C GLU A 28 -19.54 5.72 -18.54
N GLY A 29 -18.76 4.66 -18.31
CA GLY A 29 -18.68 3.50 -19.19
C GLY A 29 -17.68 3.64 -20.36
N ASP A 30 -17.81 2.79 -21.37
CA ASP A 30 -16.89 2.74 -22.52
C ASP A 30 -17.08 3.95 -23.46
N LEU A 31 -16.12 4.88 -23.42
CA LEU A 31 -16.09 6.08 -24.26
C LEU A 31 -15.25 5.92 -25.53
N THR A 32 -14.80 4.72 -25.87
CA THR A 32 -13.87 4.45 -26.98
C THR A 32 -14.37 5.03 -28.31
N ALA A 33 -15.65 4.85 -28.64
CA ALA A 33 -16.24 5.37 -29.88
C ALA A 33 -16.21 6.90 -29.94
N LYS A 34 -16.51 7.58 -28.82
CA LYS A 34 -16.45 9.05 -28.69
C LYS A 34 -15.01 9.54 -28.84
N HIS A 35 -14.06 8.86 -28.20
CA HIS A 35 -12.63 9.19 -28.30
C HIS A 35 -12.11 9.04 -29.72
N ARG A 36 -12.41 7.94 -30.42
CA ARG A 36 -12.02 7.73 -31.82
C ARG A 36 -12.57 8.81 -32.75
N ARG A 37 -13.84 9.19 -32.58
CA ARG A 37 -14.48 10.26 -33.38
C ARG A 37 -13.88 11.63 -33.11
N ASN A 38 -13.59 11.96 -31.86
CA ASN A 38 -13.16 13.30 -31.47
C ASN A 38 -11.65 13.53 -31.66
N LEU A 39 -10.83 12.47 -31.69
CA LEU A 39 -9.37 12.57 -31.79
C LEU A 39 -8.89 13.39 -33.01
N PRO A 40 -9.42 13.21 -34.24
CA PRO A 40 -9.01 14.02 -35.40
C PRO A 40 -9.32 15.51 -35.22
N LEU A 41 -10.44 15.85 -34.57
CA LEU A 41 -10.81 17.24 -34.29
C LEU A 41 -9.87 17.88 -33.27
N LEU A 42 -9.53 17.13 -32.21
CA LEU A 42 -8.59 17.57 -31.19
C LEU A 42 -7.19 17.82 -31.77
N LEU A 43 -6.72 16.93 -32.65
CA LEU A 43 -5.44 17.08 -33.34
C LEU A 43 -5.46 18.27 -34.32
N ALA A 44 -6.56 18.50 -35.03
CA ALA A 44 -6.71 19.64 -35.92
C ALA A 44 -6.67 20.97 -35.15
N GLU A 45 -7.36 21.04 -34.01
CA GLU A 45 -7.37 22.22 -33.14
C GLU A 45 -5.96 22.51 -32.58
N LEU A 46 -5.25 21.49 -32.09
CA LEU A 46 -3.88 21.65 -31.56
C LEU A 46 -2.86 22.07 -32.63
N LYS A 47 -3.11 21.79 -33.92
CA LYS A 47 -2.26 22.31 -35.01
C LYS A 47 -2.39 23.82 -35.17
N VAL A 48 -3.59 24.37 -34.94
CA VAL A 48 -3.88 25.79 -35.09
C VAL A 48 -3.61 26.54 -33.77
N HIS A 49 -3.94 25.92 -32.65
CA HIS A 49 -3.90 26.48 -31.31
C HIS A 49 -3.05 25.64 -30.34
N PRO A 50 -1.74 25.49 -30.60
CA PRO A 50 -0.86 24.66 -29.79
C PRO A 50 -0.60 25.25 -28.39
N GLU A 51 -0.98 26.49 -28.13
CA GLU A 51 -0.93 27.17 -26.83
C GLU A 51 -2.03 26.71 -25.85
N LYS A 52 -3.09 26.04 -26.32
CA LYS A 52 -4.20 25.58 -25.48
C LYS A 52 -3.79 24.34 -24.68
N ILE A 53 -3.17 24.55 -23.52
CA ILE A 53 -2.65 23.48 -22.64
C ILE A 53 -3.72 22.46 -22.24
N ASN A 54 -4.94 22.92 -21.96
CA ASN A 54 -6.06 22.04 -21.63
C ASN A 54 -6.35 20.99 -22.73
N LEU A 55 -6.04 21.29 -24.00
CA LEU A 55 -6.18 20.34 -25.11
C LEU A 55 -5.05 19.31 -25.14
N TRP A 56 -3.82 19.67 -24.76
CA TRP A 56 -2.73 18.71 -24.56
C TRP A 56 -3.06 17.74 -23.43
N ASN A 57 -3.60 18.25 -22.32
CA ASN A 57 -4.08 17.40 -21.23
C ASN A 57 -5.19 16.45 -21.69
N HIS A 58 -6.17 16.97 -22.44
CA HIS A 58 -7.24 16.14 -22.99
C HIS A 58 -6.72 15.09 -23.98
N LEU A 59 -5.75 15.45 -24.83
CA LEU A 59 -5.14 14.54 -25.80
C LEU A 59 -4.47 13.37 -25.10
N GLY A 60 -3.74 13.62 -24.02
CA GLY A 60 -3.13 12.56 -23.21
C GLY A 60 -4.17 11.58 -22.67
N ARG A 61 -5.24 12.08 -22.06
CA ARG A 61 -6.36 11.26 -21.56
C ARG A 61 -7.04 10.43 -22.66
N VAL A 62 -7.24 11.02 -23.84
CA VAL A 62 -7.82 10.34 -25.01
C VAL A 62 -6.88 9.23 -25.50
N HIS A 63 -5.58 9.48 -25.59
CA HIS A 63 -4.61 8.46 -25.98
C HIS A 63 -4.57 7.31 -24.99
N LEU A 64 -4.56 7.59 -23.69
CA LEU A 64 -4.58 6.56 -22.65
C LEU A 64 -5.84 5.70 -22.75
N ALA A 65 -7.02 6.34 -22.85
CA ALA A 65 -8.30 5.65 -23.01
C ALA A 65 -8.40 4.80 -24.29
N LEU A 66 -7.61 5.11 -25.32
CA LEU A 66 -7.51 4.33 -26.56
C LEU A 66 -6.41 3.26 -26.53
N GLY A 67 -5.81 2.99 -25.36
CA GLY A 67 -4.74 2.02 -25.20
C GLY A 67 -3.41 2.45 -25.83
N ARG A 68 -3.12 3.76 -25.84
CA ARG A 68 -1.90 4.33 -26.44
C ARG A 68 -1.07 5.08 -25.39
N PRO A 69 -0.48 4.38 -24.41
CA PRO A 69 0.20 4.99 -23.26
C PRO A 69 1.38 5.89 -23.66
N ASP A 70 2.18 5.49 -24.64
CA ASP A 70 3.34 6.30 -25.10
C ASP A 70 2.91 7.66 -25.65
N LEU A 71 1.84 7.68 -26.45
CA LEU A 71 1.28 8.91 -27.00
C LEU A 71 0.59 9.75 -25.91
N ALA A 72 0.05 9.10 -24.87
CA ALA A 72 -0.53 9.80 -23.74
C ALA A 72 0.55 10.58 -22.98
N GLU A 73 1.64 9.89 -22.63
CA GLU A 73 2.78 10.47 -21.95
C GLU A 73 3.41 11.61 -22.78
N GLN A 74 3.61 11.38 -24.08
CA GLN A 74 4.15 12.40 -24.99
C GLN A 74 3.27 13.65 -25.01
N ALA A 75 1.95 13.51 -25.06
CA ALA A 75 1.04 14.65 -25.08
C ALA A 75 1.11 15.47 -23.78
N TRP A 76 1.13 14.81 -22.62
CA TRP A 76 1.28 15.51 -21.34
C TRP A 76 2.63 16.21 -21.21
N ARG A 77 3.73 15.53 -21.58
CA ARG A 77 5.07 16.14 -21.58
C ARG A 77 5.16 17.35 -22.51
N THR A 78 4.57 17.26 -23.70
CA THR A 78 4.50 18.40 -24.64
C THR A 78 3.74 19.58 -24.03
N GLY A 79 2.65 19.33 -23.30
CA GLY A 79 1.92 20.37 -22.58
C GLY A 79 2.76 21.03 -21.48
N ILE A 80 3.47 20.22 -20.68
CA ILE A 80 4.39 20.69 -19.63
C ILE A 80 5.52 21.53 -20.20
N GLU A 81 6.21 21.06 -21.25
CA GLU A 81 7.30 21.80 -21.91
C GLU A 81 6.85 23.19 -22.38
N ARG A 82 5.59 23.32 -22.80
CA ARG A 82 5.02 24.61 -23.18
C ARG A 82 4.83 25.53 -21.96
N ILE A 83 4.25 25.02 -20.88
CA ILE A 83 4.11 25.77 -19.63
C ILE A 83 5.49 26.23 -19.14
N GLU A 84 6.50 25.35 -19.14
CA GLU A 84 7.84 25.71 -18.69
C GLU A 84 8.50 26.81 -19.53
N ARG A 85 8.14 26.91 -20.82
CA ARG A 85 8.69 27.94 -21.72
C ARG A 85 8.02 29.30 -21.58
N VAL A 86 6.70 29.34 -21.39
CA VAL A 86 5.92 30.59 -21.47
C VAL A 86 5.13 30.94 -20.21
N GLY A 87 5.16 30.07 -19.21
CA GLY A 87 4.30 30.13 -18.02
C GLY A 87 2.89 29.58 -18.26
N PRO A 88 2.13 29.30 -17.18
CA PRO A 88 0.73 28.94 -17.29
C PRO A 88 -0.10 30.13 -17.77
N LEU A 89 -1.00 29.91 -18.73
CA LEU A 89 -1.94 30.92 -19.23
C LEU A 89 -3.22 30.93 -18.41
N THR A 90 -3.59 29.77 -17.85
CA THR A 90 -4.72 29.63 -16.95
C THR A 90 -4.31 28.79 -15.75
N ARG A 91 -4.99 28.98 -14.61
CA ARG A 91 -4.78 28.13 -13.43
C ARG A 91 -5.06 26.65 -13.70
N PHE A 92 -5.86 26.31 -14.72
CA PHE A 92 -6.19 24.91 -15.05
C PHE A 92 -5.09 24.23 -15.85
N ASP A 93 -4.07 24.96 -16.29
CA ASP A 93 -2.97 24.40 -17.07
C ASP A 93 -2.17 23.39 -16.25
N VAL A 94 -2.13 23.54 -14.92
CA VAL A 94 -1.47 22.60 -13.98
C VAL A 94 -2.06 21.19 -14.00
N HIS A 95 -3.29 21.01 -14.51
CA HIS A 95 -3.92 19.69 -14.65
C HIS A 95 -3.10 18.70 -15.50
N VAL A 96 -2.26 19.21 -16.42
CA VAL A 96 -1.38 18.37 -17.23
C VAL A 96 -0.30 17.68 -16.37
N TYR A 97 0.21 18.36 -15.33
CA TYR A 97 1.14 17.77 -14.37
C TYR A 97 0.44 16.69 -13.55
N GLY A 98 -0.76 16.97 -13.07
CA GLY A 98 -1.56 15.99 -12.32
C GLY A 98 -1.83 14.71 -13.13
N SER A 99 -2.15 14.85 -14.41
CA SER A 99 -2.42 13.69 -15.28
C SER A 99 -1.16 12.88 -15.59
N LEU A 100 -0.02 13.54 -15.80
CA LEU A 100 1.26 12.84 -15.95
C LEU A 100 1.68 12.14 -14.66
N ALA A 101 1.57 12.81 -13.51
CA ALA A 101 1.92 12.24 -12.21
C ALA A 101 1.04 11.03 -11.87
N ASP A 102 -0.28 11.12 -12.07
CA ASP A 102 -1.20 9.99 -11.91
C ASP A 102 -0.79 8.78 -12.76
N TYR A 103 -0.47 9.02 -14.03
CA TYR A 103 0.00 7.96 -14.92
C TYR A 103 1.35 7.36 -14.50
N LEU A 104 2.30 8.18 -14.03
CA LEU A 104 3.59 7.70 -13.52
C LEU A 104 3.40 6.80 -12.29
N ILE A 105 2.66 7.26 -11.30
CA ILE A 105 2.32 6.51 -10.07
C ILE A 105 1.62 5.20 -10.42
N ALA A 106 0.58 5.25 -11.25
CA ALA A 106 -0.15 4.05 -11.68
C ALA A 106 0.72 3.04 -12.43
N SER A 107 1.84 3.49 -13.01
CA SER A 107 2.82 2.64 -13.69
C SER A 107 3.99 2.21 -12.80
N GLY A 108 3.92 2.45 -11.49
CA GLY A 108 5.00 2.13 -10.55
C GLY A 108 6.25 3.02 -10.70
N ARG A 109 6.14 4.18 -11.34
CA ARG A 109 7.25 5.12 -11.57
C ARG A 109 7.18 6.31 -10.62
N ASP A 110 8.34 6.87 -10.28
CA ASP A 110 8.42 8.06 -9.44
C ASP A 110 7.85 9.30 -10.14
N ALA A 111 6.93 9.98 -9.47
CA ALA A 111 6.30 11.21 -9.94
C ALA A 111 6.71 12.46 -9.15
N GLN A 112 7.63 12.35 -8.18
CA GLN A 112 7.87 13.40 -7.18
C GLN A 112 8.26 14.74 -7.82
N ALA A 113 9.19 14.72 -8.78
CA ALA A 113 9.61 15.95 -9.47
C ALA A 113 8.46 16.64 -10.24
N ILE A 114 7.51 15.87 -10.78
CA ILE A 114 6.34 16.41 -11.48
C ILE A 114 5.34 17.00 -10.47
N LEU A 115 5.16 16.34 -9.33
CA LEU A 115 4.29 16.83 -8.25
C LEU A 115 4.83 18.11 -7.62
N ASP A 116 6.13 18.14 -7.28
CA ASP A 116 6.79 19.32 -6.71
C ASP A 116 6.63 20.52 -7.64
N ARG A 117 6.95 20.33 -8.92
CA ARG A 117 6.85 21.39 -9.92
C ARG A 117 5.40 21.86 -10.12
N GLY A 118 4.44 20.93 -10.15
CA GLY A 118 3.03 21.27 -10.23
C GLY A 118 2.55 22.11 -9.05
N ARG A 119 2.97 21.76 -7.83
CA ARG A 119 2.64 22.48 -6.58
C ARG A 119 3.30 23.85 -6.49
N GLU A 120 4.50 24.01 -7.04
CA GLU A 120 5.13 25.34 -7.16
C GLU A 120 4.30 26.28 -8.04
N LEU A 121 3.69 25.75 -9.12
CA LEU A 121 2.85 26.52 -10.04
C LEU A 121 1.47 26.81 -9.47
N ASP A 122 0.86 25.84 -8.79
CA ASP A 122 -0.41 26.02 -8.09
C ASP A 122 -0.44 25.20 -6.78
N PRO A 123 -0.14 25.81 -5.63
CA PRO A 123 -0.19 25.13 -4.34
C PRO A 123 -1.61 24.85 -3.85
N THR A 124 -2.64 25.41 -4.52
CA THR A 124 -4.04 25.26 -4.11
C THR A 124 -4.75 24.10 -4.82
N PHE A 125 -4.09 23.48 -5.81
CA PHE A 125 -4.66 22.39 -6.60
C PHE A 125 -4.67 21.06 -5.81
N LYS A 126 -5.83 20.72 -5.25
CA LYS A 126 -6.00 19.65 -4.26
C LYS A 126 -5.69 18.26 -4.80
N THR A 127 -5.78 18.04 -6.12
CA THR A 127 -5.40 16.76 -6.72
C THR A 127 -3.94 16.41 -6.46
N PHE A 128 -3.04 17.39 -6.30
CA PHE A 128 -1.66 17.10 -5.94
C PHE A 128 -1.51 16.50 -4.54
N ILE A 129 -2.39 16.83 -3.60
CA ILE A 129 -2.39 16.23 -2.26
C ILE A 129 -2.68 14.73 -2.39
N TRP A 130 -3.73 14.36 -3.13
CA TRP A 130 -4.10 12.96 -3.36
C TRP A 130 -3.00 12.17 -4.08
N LEU A 131 -2.39 12.74 -5.12
CA LEU A 131 -1.30 12.08 -5.83
C LEU A 131 -0.06 11.93 -4.96
N GLN A 132 0.21 12.88 -4.07
CA GLN A 132 1.30 12.79 -3.09
C GLN A 132 1.04 11.65 -2.08
N VAL A 133 -0.19 11.49 -1.58
CA VAL A 133 -0.57 10.34 -0.72
C VAL A 133 -0.23 9.03 -1.42
N ARG A 134 -0.65 8.88 -2.69
CA ARG A 134 -0.38 7.66 -3.45
C ARG A 134 1.11 7.42 -3.71
N GLN A 135 1.88 8.47 -4.02
CA GLN A 135 3.33 8.39 -4.20
C GLN A 135 4.02 7.91 -2.91
N HIS A 136 3.62 8.45 -1.75
CA HIS A 136 4.14 8.02 -0.45
C HIS A 136 3.80 6.56 -0.15
N MET A 137 2.56 6.13 -0.38
CA MET A 137 2.16 4.72 -0.21
C MET A 137 3.01 3.78 -1.07
N GLN A 138 3.22 4.12 -2.35
CA GLN A 138 4.05 3.32 -3.27
C GLN A 138 5.52 3.23 -2.81
N ARG A 139 6.02 4.24 -2.11
CA ARG A 139 7.39 4.28 -1.55
C ARG A 139 7.50 3.67 -0.14
N GLY A 140 6.41 3.18 0.44
CA GLY A 140 6.37 2.69 1.81
C GLY A 140 6.48 3.79 2.88
N GLU A 141 6.29 5.06 2.50
CA GLU A 141 6.36 6.23 3.37
C GLU A 141 5.00 6.48 4.06
N PHE A 142 4.49 5.46 4.77
CA PHE A 142 3.10 5.42 5.24
C PHE A 142 2.72 6.58 6.18
N GLU A 143 3.61 7.02 7.07
CA GLU A 143 3.34 8.18 7.94
C GLU A 143 3.14 9.49 7.15
N ALA A 144 3.89 9.68 6.06
CA ALA A 144 3.71 10.83 5.17
C ALA A 144 2.39 10.73 4.37
N ALA A 145 2.01 9.50 3.97
CA ALA A 145 0.73 9.25 3.33
C ALA A 145 -0.45 9.54 4.27
N LEU A 146 -0.35 9.17 5.56
CA LEU A 146 -1.36 9.46 6.58
C LEU A 146 -1.63 10.97 6.70
N ALA A 147 -0.57 11.78 6.80
CA ALA A 147 -0.72 13.23 6.92
C ALA A 147 -1.49 13.85 5.73
N GLY A 148 -1.23 13.39 4.50
CA GLY A 148 -1.97 13.86 3.33
C GLY A 148 -3.41 13.33 3.23
N ALA A 149 -3.66 12.10 3.70
CA ALA A 149 -5.00 11.54 3.78
C ALA A 149 -5.87 12.33 4.79
N ASP A 150 -5.31 12.64 5.96
CA ASP A 150 -5.95 13.48 6.98
C ASP A 150 -6.30 14.87 6.45
N GLU A 151 -5.40 15.50 5.70
CA GLU A 151 -5.63 16.80 5.07
C GLU A 151 -6.84 16.75 4.12
N LEU A 152 -6.94 15.72 3.27
CA LEU A 152 -8.06 15.55 2.35
C LEU A 152 -9.39 15.28 3.07
N LEU A 153 -9.36 14.47 4.13
CA LEU A 153 -10.54 14.21 4.96
C LEU A 153 -11.00 15.47 5.71
N ALA A 154 -10.06 16.30 6.18
CA ALA A 154 -10.37 17.59 6.79
C ALA A 154 -11.07 18.52 5.79
N ILE A 155 -10.56 18.60 4.54
CA ILE A 155 -11.20 19.36 3.47
C ILE A 155 -12.62 18.84 3.19
N GLY A 156 -12.83 17.52 3.21
CA GLY A 156 -14.15 16.93 3.05
C GLY A 156 -15.14 17.35 4.13
N ARG A 157 -14.69 17.39 5.40
CA ARG A 157 -15.49 17.83 6.56
C ARG A 157 -15.82 19.32 6.54
N ASP A 158 -14.86 20.16 6.21
CA ASP A 158 -15.00 21.62 6.22
C ASP A 158 -15.73 22.16 4.97
N GLY A 159 -15.88 21.29 3.96
CA GLY A 159 -16.46 21.62 2.67
C GLY A 159 -15.40 22.07 1.66
N THR A 160 -15.55 21.64 0.41
CA THR A 160 -14.66 22.07 -0.68
C THR A 160 -14.89 23.55 -0.96
N ALA A 161 -13.86 24.38 -0.77
CA ALA A 161 -13.92 25.81 -1.09
C ALA A 161 -14.44 26.06 -2.53
N ASP A 162 -15.12 27.19 -2.75
CA ASP A 162 -15.50 27.68 -4.09
C ASP A 162 -14.26 28.21 -4.82
N ASP A 163 -13.28 27.34 -5.02
CA ASP A 163 -12.13 27.62 -5.86
C ASP A 163 -12.51 27.51 -7.34
N GLY A 164 -13.75 27.19 -7.70
CA GLY A 164 -14.24 27.06 -9.07
C GLY A 164 -13.71 25.83 -9.83
N THR A 165 -13.13 24.85 -9.13
CA THR A 165 -12.70 23.56 -9.67
C THR A 165 -13.72 22.48 -9.29
N ALA A 166 -14.06 21.62 -10.24
CA ALA A 166 -14.91 20.47 -9.98
C ALA A 166 -14.02 19.25 -9.67
N TYR A 167 -14.14 18.73 -8.45
CA TYR A 167 -13.45 17.52 -8.00
C TYR A 167 -14.44 16.35 -7.93
N ASN A 168 -13.91 15.11 -8.02
CA ASN A 168 -14.65 13.97 -7.49
C ASN A 168 -14.68 14.10 -5.96
N LEU A 169 -15.87 14.10 -5.37
CA LEU A 169 -16.03 14.21 -3.91
C LEU A 169 -15.43 13.02 -3.16
N ASP A 170 -15.31 11.85 -3.81
CA ASP A 170 -14.63 10.68 -3.22
C ASP A 170 -13.17 10.98 -2.84
N MET A 171 -12.53 11.95 -3.52
CA MET A 171 -11.16 12.39 -3.22
C MET A 171 -11.02 13.03 -1.84
N PHE A 172 -12.14 13.44 -1.22
CA PHE A 172 -12.18 14.06 0.10
C PHE A 172 -12.93 13.20 1.14
N ASP A 173 -13.25 11.95 0.79
CA ASP A 173 -14.00 11.04 1.64
C ASP A 173 -13.47 9.61 1.45
N ALA A 174 -14.11 8.83 0.57
CA ALA A 174 -13.85 7.39 0.45
C ALA A 174 -12.40 7.04 0.08
N TRP A 175 -11.74 7.81 -0.80
CA TRP A 175 -10.38 7.52 -1.24
C TRP A 175 -9.32 7.74 -0.15
N PRO A 176 -9.21 8.93 0.48
CA PRO A 176 -8.25 9.15 1.55
C PRO A 176 -8.54 8.29 2.78
N LEU A 177 -9.81 8.02 3.13
CA LEU A 177 -10.14 7.10 4.22
C LEU A 177 -9.63 5.68 3.94
N ALA A 178 -9.84 5.19 2.71
CA ALA A 178 -9.32 3.88 2.34
C ALA A 178 -7.78 3.81 2.39
N ALA A 179 -7.11 4.87 1.91
CA ALA A 179 -5.66 4.99 1.99
C ALA A 179 -5.17 5.05 3.44
N MET A 180 -5.87 5.77 4.32
CA MET A 180 -5.55 5.88 5.74
C MET A 180 -5.60 4.53 6.44
N ILE A 181 -6.69 3.78 6.28
CA ILE A 181 -6.83 2.45 6.87
C ILE A 181 -5.73 1.51 6.37
N ASP A 182 -5.41 1.56 5.07
CA ASP A 182 -4.30 0.77 4.52
C ASP A 182 -2.96 1.16 5.17
N CYS A 183 -2.66 2.45 5.27
CA CYS A 183 -1.41 2.91 5.89
C CYS A 183 -1.31 2.54 7.37
N LEU A 184 -2.39 2.68 8.15
CA LEU A 184 -2.43 2.27 9.55
C LEU A 184 -2.21 0.77 9.70
N PHE A 185 -2.76 -0.02 8.79
CA PHE A 185 -2.56 -1.46 8.75
C PHE A 185 -1.11 -1.85 8.46
N GLU A 186 -0.49 -1.22 7.46
CA GLU A 186 0.94 -1.42 7.14
C GLU A 186 1.88 -0.93 8.27
N LEU A 187 1.42 0.01 9.10
CA LEU A 187 2.13 0.46 10.30
C LEU A 187 1.82 -0.42 11.54
N MET A 188 0.94 -1.41 11.39
CA MET A 188 0.41 -2.28 12.46
C MET A 188 -0.21 -1.52 13.64
N ARG A 189 -0.82 -0.37 13.36
CA ARG A 189 -1.59 0.45 14.32
C ARG A 189 -3.02 -0.06 14.39
N PHE A 190 -3.19 -1.32 14.80
CA PHE A 190 -4.44 -2.08 14.66
C PHE A 190 -5.62 -1.50 15.45
N ASP A 191 -5.37 -0.85 16.60
CA ASP A 191 -6.40 -0.13 17.36
C ASP A 191 -7.02 1.00 16.52
N GLU A 192 -6.19 1.72 15.79
CA GLU A 192 -6.63 2.83 14.93
C GLU A 192 -7.30 2.34 13.65
N VAL A 193 -6.81 1.23 13.07
CA VAL A 193 -7.48 0.54 11.94
C VAL A 193 -8.94 0.25 12.29
N ARG A 194 -9.17 -0.34 13.47
CA ARG A 194 -10.52 -0.67 13.95
C ARG A 194 -11.37 0.59 14.12
N SER A 195 -10.83 1.60 14.79
CA SER A 195 -11.51 2.88 14.97
C SER A 195 -11.97 3.46 13.62
N GLU A 196 -11.10 3.53 12.63
CA GLU A 196 -11.44 4.13 11.34
C GLU A 196 -12.46 3.31 10.53
N ILE A 197 -12.39 1.97 10.58
CA ILE A 197 -13.39 1.11 9.94
C ILE A 197 -14.77 1.28 10.60
N ASP A 198 -14.83 1.34 11.93
CA ASP A 198 -16.07 1.55 12.68
C ASP A 198 -16.66 2.95 12.41
N HIS A 199 -15.81 3.97 12.25
CA HIS A 199 -16.22 5.33 11.91
C HIS A 199 -16.75 5.47 10.49
N ASP A 200 -16.24 4.69 9.51
CA ASP A 200 -16.74 4.71 8.12
C ASP A 200 -18.22 4.28 8.04
N ARG A 201 -18.75 3.56 9.05
CA ARG A 201 -20.15 3.08 9.15
C ARG A 201 -20.64 2.30 7.91
N LYS A 202 -19.76 1.95 6.98
CA LYS A 202 -20.08 1.12 5.82
C LYS A 202 -20.11 -0.33 6.27
N VAL A 203 -21.09 -1.08 5.78
CA VAL A 203 -21.16 -2.52 6.02
C VAL A 203 -19.94 -3.16 5.38
N VAL A 204 -19.05 -3.70 6.21
CA VAL A 204 -17.91 -4.50 5.74
C VAL A 204 -18.44 -5.80 5.17
N ALA A 205 -18.21 -6.01 3.88
CA ALA A 205 -18.63 -7.24 3.22
C ALA A 205 -17.72 -8.40 3.65
N ASN A 206 -18.32 -9.54 4.01
CA ASN A 206 -17.59 -10.76 4.37
C ASN A 206 -16.64 -11.18 3.22
N GLY A 207 -15.40 -11.50 3.57
CA GLY A 207 -14.31 -11.86 2.65
C GLY A 207 -13.66 -10.68 1.94
N SER A 208 -14.11 -9.44 2.18
CA SER A 208 -13.47 -8.25 1.64
C SER A 208 -12.08 -8.01 2.26
N ARG A 209 -11.29 -7.12 1.65
CA ARG A 209 -10.01 -6.71 2.23
C ARG A 209 -10.17 -6.15 3.64
N ARG A 210 -11.21 -5.35 3.89
CA ARG A 210 -11.50 -4.75 5.20
C ARG A 210 -11.87 -5.79 6.24
N ASP A 211 -12.63 -6.82 5.85
CA ASP A 211 -12.99 -7.95 6.72
C ASP A 211 -11.75 -8.69 7.21
N LYS A 212 -10.83 -9.01 6.30
CA LYS A 212 -9.55 -9.66 6.63
C LYS A 212 -8.64 -8.80 7.51
N GLN A 213 -8.69 -7.47 7.36
CA GLN A 213 -7.93 -6.56 8.22
C GLN A 213 -8.51 -6.55 9.64
N LEU A 214 -9.85 -6.60 9.79
CA LEU A 214 -10.49 -6.73 11.10
C LEU A 214 -10.16 -8.07 11.77
N ASP A 215 -10.12 -9.18 11.02
CA ASP A 215 -9.69 -10.47 11.56
C ASP A 215 -8.29 -10.39 12.19
N VAL A 216 -7.38 -9.63 11.56
CA VAL A 216 -6.01 -9.39 12.06
C VAL A 216 -6.03 -8.58 13.35
N CYS A 217 -6.83 -7.52 13.40
CA CYS A 217 -7.02 -6.73 14.61
C CYS A 217 -7.56 -7.59 15.76
N ASP A 218 -8.57 -8.43 15.52
CA ASP A 218 -9.16 -9.30 16.54
C ASP A 218 -8.17 -10.33 17.10
N ALA A 219 -7.36 -10.95 16.23
CA ALA A 219 -6.33 -11.88 16.68
C ALA A 219 -5.21 -11.19 17.46
N PHE A 220 -4.86 -9.96 17.09
CA PHE A 220 -3.88 -9.16 17.82
C PHE A 220 -4.37 -8.83 19.23
N ASP A 221 -5.64 -8.47 19.39
CA ASP A 221 -6.24 -8.20 20.69
C ASP A 221 -6.26 -9.44 21.59
N ALA A 222 -6.64 -10.60 21.02
CA ALA A 222 -6.60 -11.88 21.72
C ALA A 222 -5.18 -12.20 22.23
N TRP A 223 -4.17 -12.00 21.37
CA TRP A 223 -2.77 -12.18 21.74
C TRP A 223 -2.31 -11.22 22.86
N GLN A 224 -2.72 -9.95 22.80
CA GLN A 224 -2.36 -8.99 23.86
C GLN A 224 -2.97 -9.40 25.20
N ALA A 225 -4.22 -9.87 25.20
CA ALA A 225 -4.91 -10.33 26.40
C ALA A 225 -4.21 -11.55 27.03
N GLU A 226 -3.83 -12.54 26.22
CA GLU A 226 -3.08 -13.73 26.68
C GLU A 226 -1.71 -13.35 27.27
N ARG A 227 -0.98 -12.44 26.61
CA ARG A 227 0.31 -11.94 27.10
C ARG A 227 0.20 -11.27 28.46
N ASN A 228 -0.84 -10.46 28.67
CA ASN A 228 -1.04 -9.75 29.92
C ASN A 228 -1.56 -10.67 31.05
N GLY A 229 -2.12 -11.83 30.70
CA GLY A 229 -2.64 -12.83 31.65
C GLY A 229 -1.66 -13.96 32.01
N ALA A 230 -0.62 -14.21 31.22
CA ALA A 230 0.30 -15.32 31.45
C ALA A 230 1.35 -15.01 32.55
N THR A 231 1.21 -15.66 33.71
CA THR A 231 2.31 -15.80 34.69
C THR A 231 3.40 -16.69 34.09
N HIS A 232 4.61 -16.14 33.95
CA HIS A 232 5.81 -16.84 33.47
C HIS A 232 5.94 -18.26 34.07
N GLU A 233 5.59 -19.28 33.28
CA GLU A 233 5.92 -20.66 33.60
C GLU A 233 7.44 -20.86 33.58
N THR A 234 7.90 -21.78 34.43
CA THR A 234 9.30 -21.92 34.81
C THR A 234 10.14 -22.38 33.61
N LEU A 235 10.84 -21.42 32.98
CA LEU A 235 11.74 -21.64 31.85
C LEU A 235 12.75 -22.76 32.15
N ARG A 236 12.69 -23.86 31.38
CA ARG A 236 13.85 -24.74 31.21
C ARG A 236 14.94 -23.92 30.50
N SER A 237 16.21 -24.15 30.83
CA SER A 237 17.31 -23.45 30.16
C SER A 237 17.31 -23.77 28.65
N PRO A 238 17.44 -22.77 27.76
CA PRO A 238 17.48 -22.99 26.32
C PRO A 238 18.64 -23.91 25.89
N ILE A 239 18.43 -24.66 24.81
CA ILE A 239 19.44 -25.55 24.21
C ILE A 239 20.49 -24.72 23.47
N PRO A 240 21.78 -24.81 23.80
CA PRO A 240 22.84 -24.03 23.14
C PRO A 240 23.02 -24.40 21.66
N LEU A 241 22.83 -23.44 20.76
CA LEU A 241 22.99 -23.58 19.30
C LEU A 241 23.63 -22.32 18.69
N ALA A 242 24.75 -21.86 19.26
CA ALA A 242 25.41 -20.62 18.88
C ALA A 242 25.93 -20.57 17.43
N ASP A 243 26.15 -21.72 16.80
CA ASP A 243 26.56 -21.89 15.39
C ASP A 243 25.39 -21.98 14.41
N VAL A 244 24.15 -21.84 14.90
CA VAL A 244 22.92 -21.98 14.13
C VAL A 244 22.20 -20.63 14.03
N ALA A 245 21.65 -20.35 12.84
CA ALA A 245 20.71 -19.25 12.66
C ALA A 245 19.41 -19.71 11.99
N PHE A 246 18.27 -19.31 12.57
CA PHE A 246 16.97 -19.42 11.93
C PHE A 246 16.72 -18.22 11.03
N ILE A 247 16.29 -18.49 9.81
CA ILE A 247 15.92 -17.50 8.80
C ILE A 247 14.47 -17.74 8.41
N ILE A 248 13.61 -16.76 8.68
CA ILE A 248 12.17 -16.87 8.48
C ILE A 248 11.70 -15.74 7.56
N PRO A 249 11.21 -16.04 6.34
CA PRO A 249 10.63 -15.04 5.46
C PRO A 249 9.20 -14.74 5.92
N VAL A 250 8.89 -13.47 6.19
CA VAL A 250 7.60 -13.04 6.75
C VAL A 250 6.94 -12.01 5.83
N ARG A 251 5.68 -12.27 5.50
CA ARG A 251 4.71 -11.25 5.12
C ARG A 251 3.44 -11.50 5.92
N VAL A 252 2.97 -10.46 6.62
CA VAL A 252 1.76 -10.54 7.43
C VAL A 252 0.57 -10.17 6.55
N GLU A 253 -0.03 -11.17 5.90
CA GLU A 253 -1.21 -10.97 5.04
C GLU A 253 -2.52 -11.36 5.74
N THR A 254 -2.44 -12.09 6.86
CA THR A 254 -3.59 -12.57 7.65
C THR A 254 -3.28 -12.59 9.15
N ALA A 255 -4.37 -12.66 9.93
CA ALA A 255 -4.35 -12.81 11.38
C ALA A 255 -3.57 -14.05 11.83
N ASP A 256 -3.90 -15.19 11.21
CA ASP A 256 -3.23 -16.48 11.44
C ASP A 256 -1.73 -16.38 11.20
N ARG A 257 -1.32 -15.64 10.17
CA ARG A 257 0.09 -15.46 9.82
C ARG A 257 0.84 -14.66 10.88
N LEU A 258 0.24 -13.58 11.38
CA LEU A 258 0.82 -12.82 12.50
C LEU A 258 0.93 -13.69 13.75
N ALA A 259 -0.13 -14.39 14.11
CA ALA A 259 -0.15 -15.30 15.26
C ALA A 259 0.95 -16.37 15.14
N ASN A 260 1.10 -16.98 13.96
CA ASN A 260 2.13 -17.97 13.69
C ASN A 260 3.54 -17.40 13.85
N VAL A 261 3.83 -16.21 13.32
CA VAL A 261 5.14 -15.56 13.47
C VAL A 261 5.47 -15.32 14.95
N LEU A 262 4.51 -14.81 15.71
CA LEU A 262 4.70 -14.52 17.14
C LEU A 262 4.89 -15.82 17.94
N ALA A 263 4.13 -16.87 17.64
CA ALA A 263 4.24 -18.15 18.31
C ALA A 263 5.56 -18.86 17.96
N LEU A 264 5.93 -18.89 16.69
CA LEU A 264 7.16 -19.52 16.19
C LEU A 264 8.42 -18.86 16.78
N THR A 265 8.50 -17.53 16.74
CA THR A 265 9.68 -16.80 17.25
C THR A 265 9.84 -16.98 18.76
N ARG A 266 8.74 -16.99 19.51
CA ARG A 266 8.76 -17.31 20.95
C ARG A 266 9.20 -18.73 21.22
N HIS A 267 8.62 -19.70 20.51
CA HIS A 267 8.99 -21.10 20.65
C HIS A 267 10.49 -21.30 20.40
N ILE A 268 11.02 -20.74 19.31
CA ILE A 268 12.45 -20.86 18.98
C ILE A 268 13.31 -20.20 20.07
N THR A 269 13.00 -18.96 20.46
CA THR A 269 13.81 -18.21 21.45
C THR A 269 13.71 -18.73 22.87
N ALA A 270 12.61 -19.41 23.24
CA ALA A 270 12.48 -20.11 24.52
C ALA A 270 13.17 -21.48 24.52
N THR A 271 13.25 -22.13 23.36
CA THR A 271 13.78 -23.50 23.24
C THR A 271 15.28 -23.53 22.96
N TYR A 272 15.78 -22.57 22.17
CA TYR A 272 17.16 -22.58 21.65
C TYR A 272 17.86 -21.24 21.92
N ASP A 273 19.12 -21.32 22.35
CA ASP A 273 20.03 -20.17 22.38
C ASP A 273 20.76 -20.08 21.03
N CYS A 274 20.16 -19.34 20.09
CA CYS A 274 20.62 -19.19 18.71
C CYS A 274 20.18 -17.84 18.12
N ARG A 275 20.71 -17.50 16.93
CA ARG A 275 20.29 -16.30 16.20
C ARG A 275 18.98 -16.57 15.46
N VAL A 276 18.02 -15.66 15.56
CA VAL A 276 16.75 -15.73 14.81
C VAL A 276 16.60 -14.45 14.01
N VAL A 277 16.40 -14.59 12.70
CA VAL A 277 16.32 -13.47 11.75
C VAL A 277 15.04 -13.57 10.92
N LEU A 278 14.22 -12.52 10.99
CA LEU A 278 13.02 -12.35 10.17
C LEU A 278 13.33 -11.42 9.00
N GLY A 279 12.95 -11.82 7.79
CA GLY A 279 12.94 -10.92 6.63
C GLY A 279 11.52 -10.49 6.29
N CYS A 280 11.22 -9.20 6.33
CA CYS A 280 9.89 -8.70 6.01
C CYS A 280 9.92 -7.31 5.34
N GLU A 281 8.84 -6.95 4.67
CA GLU A 281 8.71 -5.67 3.97
C GLU A 281 8.51 -4.48 4.94
N GLN A 282 8.05 -4.75 6.17
CA GLN A 282 7.80 -3.75 7.23
C GLN A 282 8.50 -4.12 8.55
N PRO A 283 9.82 -3.88 8.65
CA PRO A 283 10.62 -4.36 9.76
C PRO A 283 10.33 -3.65 11.09
N GLU A 284 10.05 -2.35 11.08
CA GLU A 284 9.89 -1.57 12.31
C GLU A 284 8.67 -2.00 13.12
N ALA A 285 7.55 -2.16 12.43
CA ALA A 285 6.31 -2.58 13.06
C ALA A 285 6.48 -4.00 13.66
N LEU A 286 7.08 -4.94 12.91
CA LEU A 286 7.23 -6.32 13.37
C LEU A 286 8.20 -6.44 14.55
N ARG A 287 9.25 -5.63 14.56
CA ARG A 287 10.24 -5.57 15.63
C ARG A 287 9.63 -5.20 16.98
N ALA A 288 8.55 -4.41 17.00
CA ALA A 288 7.84 -4.06 18.23
C ALA A 288 7.06 -5.24 18.85
N LEU A 289 6.71 -6.26 18.05
CA LEU A 289 5.83 -7.36 18.47
C LEU A 289 6.57 -8.64 18.85
N VAL A 290 7.71 -8.91 18.20
CA VAL A 290 8.52 -10.12 18.40
C VAL A 290 9.47 -9.99 19.61
N PRO A 291 10.02 -11.10 20.14
CA PRO A 291 11.01 -11.03 21.21
C PRO A 291 12.23 -10.17 20.84
N ALA A 292 12.77 -9.41 21.79
CA ALA A 292 13.87 -8.46 21.54
C ALA A 292 15.18 -9.11 21.06
N SER A 293 15.36 -10.41 21.25
CA SER A 293 16.49 -11.19 20.72
C SER A 293 16.35 -11.55 19.24
N VAL A 294 15.16 -11.36 18.65
CA VAL A 294 14.90 -11.62 17.23
C VAL A 294 15.32 -10.42 16.41
N GLU A 295 16.19 -10.67 15.43
CA GLU A 295 16.59 -9.67 14.45
C GLU A 295 15.53 -9.57 13.35
N VAL A 296 15.13 -8.35 13.01
CA VAL A 296 14.17 -8.10 11.93
C VAL A 296 14.87 -7.27 10.87
N ILE A 297 14.89 -7.76 9.64
CA ILE A 297 15.55 -7.14 8.49
C ILE A 297 14.50 -6.74 7.47
N GLY A 298 14.57 -5.49 7.02
CA GLY A 298 13.77 -4.98 5.92
C GLY A 298 14.20 -5.60 4.60
N VAL A 299 13.26 -6.14 3.84
CA VAL A 299 13.48 -6.58 2.45
C VAL A 299 12.58 -5.79 1.51
N ASP A 300 13.13 -5.41 0.36
CA ASP A 300 12.36 -4.65 -0.63
C ASP A 300 11.13 -5.42 -1.06
N GLY A 301 9.99 -4.75 -1.10
CA GLY A 301 8.69 -5.40 -1.25
C GLY A 301 7.67 -4.50 -1.91
N HIS A 302 6.68 -5.11 -2.56
CA HIS A 302 5.51 -4.38 -3.04
C HIS A 302 4.27 -5.15 -2.58
N PRO A 303 3.34 -4.51 -1.83
CA PRO A 303 2.13 -5.18 -1.33
C PRO A 303 1.30 -5.81 -2.46
N ASP A 304 1.22 -5.12 -3.61
CA ASP A 304 0.48 -5.62 -4.79
C ASP A 304 1.22 -6.69 -5.61
N HIS A 305 2.44 -7.08 -5.23
CA HIS A 305 3.18 -8.16 -5.89
C HIS A 305 3.17 -9.44 -5.05
N ALA A 306 3.29 -10.59 -5.73
CA ALA A 306 3.37 -11.88 -5.06
C ALA A 306 4.56 -11.94 -4.10
N PHE A 307 4.32 -12.44 -2.88
CA PHE A 307 5.38 -12.67 -1.92
C PHE A 307 6.30 -13.81 -2.40
N HIS A 308 7.57 -13.49 -2.65
CA HIS A 308 8.57 -14.46 -3.09
C HIS A 308 9.45 -14.89 -1.91
N ALA A 309 8.98 -15.87 -1.13
CA ALA A 309 9.70 -16.38 0.06
C ALA A 309 11.17 -16.76 -0.23
N THR A 310 11.45 -17.37 -1.40
CA THR A 310 12.83 -17.71 -1.82
C THR A 310 13.71 -16.48 -2.02
N ARG A 311 13.17 -15.37 -2.52
CA ARG A 311 13.90 -14.11 -2.68
C ARG A 311 14.27 -13.54 -1.32
N VAL A 312 13.29 -13.47 -0.41
CA VAL A 312 13.49 -13.00 0.97
C VAL A 312 14.54 -13.86 1.68
N LEU A 313 14.44 -15.18 1.57
CA LEU A 313 15.45 -16.11 2.12
C LEU A 313 16.85 -15.79 1.60
N ASN A 314 17.01 -15.57 0.29
CA ASN A 314 18.31 -15.23 -0.31
C ASN A 314 18.84 -13.88 0.21
N ASP A 315 17.98 -12.88 0.33
CA ASP A 315 18.34 -11.55 0.79
C ASP A 315 18.78 -11.57 2.25
N VAL A 316 18.01 -12.22 3.12
CA VAL A 316 18.38 -12.38 4.53
C VAL A 316 19.63 -13.26 4.69
N SER A 317 19.76 -14.33 3.91
CA SER A 317 20.92 -15.24 4.01
C SER A 317 22.26 -14.56 3.76
N ARG A 318 22.30 -13.48 2.97
CA ARG A 318 23.52 -12.66 2.77
C ARG A 318 23.94 -11.88 4.02
N HIS A 319 23.03 -11.67 4.96
CA HIS A 319 23.25 -10.95 6.22
C HIS A 319 23.51 -11.90 7.41
N VAL A 320 23.41 -13.22 7.19
CA VAL A 320 23.53 -14.24 8.23
C VAL A 320 24.79 -15.07 8.01
N ASP A 321 25.80 -14.81 8.84
CA ASP A 321 27.07 -15.55 8.86
C ASP A 321 27.04 -16.64 9.95
N ALA A 322 26.19 -17.63 9.77
CA ALA A 322 26.10 -18.81 10.64
C ALA A 322 26.54 -20.07 9.87
N PRO A 323 27.37 -20.95 10.47
CA PRO A 323 27.76 -22.22 9.86
C PRO A 323 26.57 -23.10 9.45
N VAL A 324 25.52 -23.13 10.27
CA VAL A 324 24.28 -23.84 9.96
C VAL A 324 23.14 -22.83 9.85
N ARG A 325 22.46 -22.81 8.70
CA ARG A 325 21.28 -21.95 8.48
C ARG A 325 20.04 -22.82 8.35
N ILE A 326 19.01 -22.48 9.11
CA ILE A 326 17.70 -23.13 9.04
C ILE A 326 16.75 -22.18 8.32
N HIS A 327 16.28 -22.59 7.15
CA HIS A 327 15.22 -21.88 6.44
C HIS A 327 13.89 -22.42 6.95
N CYS A 328 13.14 -21.59 7.68
CA CYS A 328 11.91 -22.00 8.34
C CYS A 328 10.73 -21.20 7.79
N ASP A 329 9.66 -21.91 7.43
CA ASP A 329 8.39 -21.26 7.09
C ASP A 329 7.72 -20.77 8.39
N THR A 330 6.96 -19.68 8.32
CA THR A 330 6.24 -19.12 9.48
C THR A 330 5.22 -20.10 10.04
N ASP A 331 4.71 -20.98 9.19
CA ASP A 331 3.62 -21.91 9.55
C ASP A 331 4.13 -23.31 9.93
N THR A 332 5.45 -23.48 10.13
CA THR A 332 6.06 -24.78 10.42
C THR A 332 6.77 -24.78 11.76
N LEU A 333 6.44 -25.76 12.60
CA LEU A 333 7.21 -26.13 13.79
C LEU A 333 7.85 -27.49 13.55
N ILE A 334 9.11 -27.62 13.97
CA ILE A 334 9.88 -28.86 13.83
C ILE A 334 10.13 -29.40 15.23
N PRO A 335 9.78 -30.67 15.50
CA PRO A 335 10.09 -31.32 16.78
C PRO A 335 11.57 -31.21 17.13
N ILE A 336 11.87 -30.96 18.41
CA ILE A 336 13.23 -30.68 18.90
C ILE A 336 14.22 -31.76 18.47
N ASP A 337 13.91 -33.03 18.72
CA ASP A 337 14.80 -34.15 18.40
C ASP A 337 15.10 -34.25 16.89
N GLN A 338 14.11 -33.96 16.06
CA GLN A 338 14.24 -33.98 14.60
C GLN A 338 15.09 -32.80 14.11
N MET A 339 14.91 -31.62 14.70
CA MET A 339 15.75 -30.46 14.43
C MET A 339 17.21 -30.72 14.79
N LEU A 340 17.47 -31.22 16.00
CA LEU A 340 18.82 -31.52 16.47
C LEU A 340 19.49 -32.60 15.61
N ALA A 341 18.76 -33.65 15.23
CA ALA A 341 19.29 -34.67 14.32
C ALA A 341 19.64 -34.13 12.93
N ALA A 342 18.85 -33.19 12.39
CA ALA A 342 19.13 -32.56 11.12
C ALA A 342 20.39 -31.66 11.18
N ILE A 343 20.50 -30.84 12.23
CA ILE A 343 21.66 -29.99 12.49
C ILE A 343 22.93 -30.85 12.60
N ASP A 344 22.89 -31.95 13.34
CA ASP A 344 24.03 -32.84 13.54
C ASP A 344 24.56 -33.44 12.24
N ARG A 345 23.67 -33.80 11.30
CA ARG A 345 24.08 -34.33 9.99
C ARG A 345 24.82 -33.27 9.16
N VAL A 346 24.36 -32.02 9.20
CA VAL A 346 25.06 -30.91 8.53
C VAL A 346 26.40 -30.65 9.19
N ARG A 347 26.46 -30.60 10.53
CA ARG A 347 27.70 -30.39 11.30
C ARG A 347 28.77 -31.46 11.02
N ARG A 348 28.36 -32.72 10.86
CA ARG A 348 29.27 -33.84 10.56
C ARG A 348 29.74 -33.90 9.11
N GLY A 349 29.15 -33.07 8.23
CA GLY A 349 29.41 -33.11 6.79
C GLY A 349 28.78 -34.31 6.09
N ASP A 350 27.77 -34.94 6.71
CA ASP A 350 27.04 -36.07 6.11
C ASP A 350 26.11 -35.60 4.97
N ALA A 351 25.75 -34.31 4.96
CA ALA A 351 24.96 -33.66 3.92
C ALA A 351 25.17 -32.13 3.93
N ASP A 352 25.16 -31.50 2.75
CA ASP A 352 25.18 -30.03 2.61
C ASP A 352 23.81 -29.40 2.91
N VAL A 353 22.72 -30.15 2.69
CA VAL A 353 21.33 -29.74 2.94
C VAL A 353 20.55 -30.91 3.52
N VAL A 354 19.81 -30.66 4.58
CA VAL A 354 18.89 -31.62 5.18
C VAL A 354 17.48 -31.05 5.14
N LEU A 355 16.57 -31.76 4.47
CA LEU A 355 15.14 -31.52 4.59
C LEU A 355 14.64 -32.40 5.74
N PRO A 356 14.24 -31.83 6.89
CA PRO A 356 13.86 -32.65 8.03
C PRO A 356 12.63 -33.53 7.75
N PHE A 357 11.85 -33.29 6.69
CA PHE A 357 10.62 -34.02 6.39
C PHE A 357 10.70 -34.91 5.15
N SER A 358 10.26 -36.16 5.28
CA SER A 358 9.88 -37.01 4.14
C SER A 358 8.41 -36.83 3.73
N PHE A 359 7.52 -36.32 4.60
CA PHE A 359 6.10 -36.07 4.30
C PHE A 359 5.54 -34.96 5.21
N GLY A 360 4.76 -34.03 4.66
CA GLY A 360 4.09 -32.98 5.41
C GLY A 360 2.89 -33.53 6.19
N ILE A 361 2.87 -33.32 7.50
CA ILE A 361 1.71 -33.61 8.36
C ILE A 361 1.14 -32.25 8.76
N GLY A 362 -0.09 -31.98 8.35
CA GLY A 362 -0.83 -30.82 8.87
C GLY A 362 -1.06 -31.02 10.36
N VAL A 363 -0.64 -30.04 11.17
CA VAL A 363 -0.83 -30.04 12.62
C VAL A 363 -2.34 -30.18 12.91
N PRO A 364 -2.77 -31.28 13.58
CA PRO A 364 -4.16 -31.46 13.99
C PRO A 364 -4.64 -30.25 14.80
N GLN A 365 -5.90 -29.86 14.63
CA GLN A 365 -6.47 -28.66 15.24
C GLN A 365 -6.31 -28.65 16.78
N THR A 366 -6.33 -29.83 17.40
CA THR A 366 -6.06 -30.03 18.83
C THR A 366 -4.63 -29.69 19.26
N GLU A 367 -3.63 -29.93 18.40
CA GLU A 367 -2.23 -29.59 18.66
C GLU A 367 -1.97 -28.10 18.43
N ARG A 368 -2.69 -27.44 17.50
CA ARG A 368 -2.68 -25.96 17.41
C ARG A 368 -3.20 -25.33 18.70
N ASP A 369 -4.29 -25.85 19.25
CA ASP A 369 -4.85 -25.29 20.48
C ASP A 369 -3.93 -25.55 21.69
N GLN A 370 -3.22 -26.68 21.73
CA GLN A 370 -2.21 -26.95 22.76
C GLN A 370 -0.96 -26.08 22.59
N PHE A 371 -0.49 -25.88 21.37
CA PHE A 371 0.64 -25.00 21.06
C PHE A 371 0.32 -23.52 21.35
N ALA A 372 -0.87 -23.06 20.99
CA ALA A 372 -1.35 -21.71 21.29
C ALA A 372 -1.50 -21.47 22.80
N ARG A 373 -1.83 -22.51 23.57
CA ARG A 373 -1.93 -22.45 25.04
C ARG A 373 -0.62 -22.71 25.79
N GLY A 374 0.44 -23.15 25.10
CA GLY A 374 1.73 -23.49 25.71
C GLY A 374 1.76 -24.86 26.41
N ASP A 375 0.78 -25.73 26.14
CA ASP A 375 0.62 -27.04 26.79
C ASP A 375 1.48 -28.17 26.16
N LEU A 376 2.40 -27.84 25.24
CA LEU A 376 3.30 -28.77 24.52
C LEU A 376 4.75 -28.68 24.97
#